data_AF-A0A6H1C759-F1
#
_entry.id   AF-A0A6H1C759-F1
#
_cell.length_a   1.000
_cell.length_b   1.000
_cell.length_c   1.000
_cell.angle_alpha   90.00
_cell.angle_beta   90.00
_cell.angle_gamma   90.00
#
_symmetry.space_group_name_H-M   'P 1'
#
loop_
_entity.id
_entity.type
_entity.pdbx_description
1 polymer ?
#
loop_
_entity_poly.entity_id
_entity_poly.type
_entity_poly.pdbx_seq_one_letter_code
_entity_poly.pdbx_strand_id
1 'polypeptide(L)'
;MRPSDGSDDTAKVVADLVNAVYAVAEEGMWPEGATRTSASEIAELAGAGRLFVASLGDRIVGCVKVVQLDARVAEFGMLAADPEVRGAGIGRALVRFAEAHAARLGSEIMQLEVIQPRDFEHPSKVFLSQWYPRMGYEPVRTDGPEVMYPELVPLLAVPCDVVVYHKRLG
;
A
#
# COMPACT_ATOMS: atom_id res chain seq x y z
N MET A 1 6.13 11.51 -10.15
CA MET A 1 6.30 10.87 -8.83
C MET A 1 7.50 11.50 -8.17
N ARG A 2 7.37 11.89 -6.91
CA ARG A 2 8.44 12.53 -6.13
C ARG A 2 8.43 12.00 -4.69
N PRO A 3 9.55 12.07 -3.96
CA PRO A 3 9.51 11.96 -2.50
C PRO A 3 8.50 12.94 -1.91
N SER A 4 7.77 12.51 -0.89
CA SER A 4 6.96 13.43 -0.08
C SER A 4 7.89 14.42 0.64
N ASP A 5 7.50 15.69 0.69
CA ASP A 5 8.25 16.72 1.43
C ASP A 5 8.02 16.64 2.95
N GLY A 6 7.04 15.85 3.39
CA GLY A 6 6.74 15.64 4.80
C GLY A 6 6.22 16.88 5.53
N SER A 7 5.87 17.96 4.82
CA SER A 7 5.22 19.12 5.44
C SER A 7 3.87 18.73 6.05
N ASP A 8 3.44 19.41 7.11
CA ASP A 8 2.17 19.11 7.79
C ASP A 8 0.98 19.13 6.82
N ASP A 9 0.96 20.07 5.88
CA ASP A 9 -0.08 20.18 4.85
C ASP A 9 -0.07 18.98 3.90
N THR A 10 1.10 18.62 3.35
CA THR A 10 1.25 17.42 2.50
C THR A 10 0.89 16.16 3.27
N ALA A 11 1.31 16.07 4.53
CA ALA A 11 1.08 14.89 5.35
C ALA A 11 -0.41 14.69 5.65
N LYS A 12 -1.12 15.77 5.94
CA LYS A 12 -2.58 15.76 6.10
C LYS A 12 -3.29 15.33 4.81
N VAL A 13 -2.93 15.93 3.66
CA VAL A 13 -3.54 15.59 2.36
C VAL A 13 -3.36 14.11 2.02
N VAL A 14 -2.16 13.57 2.23
CA VAL A 14 -1.89 12.15 1.95
C VAL A 14 -2.62 11.24 2.94
N ALA A 15 -2.66 11.58 4.23
CA ALA A 15 -3.40 10.81 5.23
C ALA A 15 -4.90 10.74 4.90
N ASP A 16 -5.50 11.87 4.55
CA ASP A 16 -6.92 11.96 4.17
C ASP A 16 -7.19 11.12 2.91
N LEU A 17 -6.31 11.18 1.90
CA LEU A 17 -6.40 10.34 0.69
C LEU A 17 -6.31 8.84 1.00
N VAL A 18 -5.32 8.42 1.78
CA VAL A 18 -5.14 7.00 2.15
C VAL A 18 -6.36 6.49 2.90
N ASN A 19 -6.82 7.23 3.92
CA ASN A 19 -7.97 6.83 4.73
C ASN A 19 -9.25 6.76 3.88
N ALA A 20 -9.48 7.70 2.96
CA ALA A 20 -10.64 7.67 2.06
C ALA A 20 -10.60 6.45 1.12
N VAL A 21 -9.44 6.13 0.55
CA VAL A 21 -9.28 4.96 -0.32
C VAL A 21 -9.47 3.66 0.45
N TYR A 22 -8.90 3.55 1.65
CA TYR A 22 -8.94 2.32 2.44
C TYR A 22 -10.30 2.08 3.09
N ALA A 23 -11.04 3.13 3.46
CA ALA A 23 -12.40 3.01 3.97
C ALA A 23 -13.32 2.25 3.01
N VAL A 24 -13.12 2.42 1.69
CA VAL A 24 -13.87 1.70 0.64
C VAL A 24 -13.18 0.36 0.30
N ALA A 25 -11.85 0.33 0.26
CA ALA A 25 -11.11 -0.87 -0.16
C ALA A 25 -11.09 -1.98 0.89
N GLU A 26 -11.44 -1.67 2.14
CA GLU A 26 -11.41 -2.57 3.30
C GLU A 26 -12.70 -2.47 4.13
N GLU A 27 -13.82 -2.13 3.47
CA GLU A 27 -15.13 -2.03 4.11
C GLU A 27 -15.50 -3.34 4.80
N GLY A 28 -15.95 -3.24 6.06
CA GLY A 28 -16.31 -4.40 6.89
C GLY A 28 -15.13 -5.20 7.46
N MET A 29 -13.87 -4.85 7.13
CA MET A 29 -12.69 -5.52 7.68
C MET A 29 -12.20 -4.89 9.00
N TRP A 30 -12.49 -3.60 9.20
CA TRP A 30 -12.09 -2.83 10.36
C TRP A 30 -13.32 -2.24 11.06
N PRO A 31 -13.23 -1.88 12.36
CA PRO A 31 -14.28 -1.16 13.05
C PRO A 31 -14.71 0.10 12.30
N GLU A 32 -15.99 0.44 12.42
CA GLU A 32 -16.54 1.64 11.80
C GLU A 32 -15.78 2.89 12.26
N GLY A 33 -15.37 3.73 11.32
CA GLY A 33 -14.59 4.95 11.59
C GLY A 33 -13.10 4.72 11.85
N ALA A 34 -12.59 3.49 11.74
CA ALA A 34 -11.17 3.23 11.85
C ALA A 34 -10.39 3.93 10.71
N THR A 35 -9.30 4.60 11.07
CA THR A 35 -8.32 5.13 10.12
C THR A 35 -7.14 4.18 10.00
N ARG A 36 -6.58 4.08 8.80
CA ARG A 36 -5.41 3.23 8.53
C ARG A 36 -4.09 3.95 8.72
N THR A 37 -4.10 5.28 8.72
CA THR A 37 -2.92 6.12 8.93
C THR A 37 -3.31 7.44 9.58
N SER A 38 -2.30 8.13 10.12
CA SER A 38 -2.40 9.50 10.63
C SER A 38 -1.47 10.45 9.86
N ALA A 39 -1.70 11.76 9.95
CA ALA A 39 -0.78 12.75 9.39
C ALA A 39 0.63 12.66 10.01
N SER A 40 0.73 12.34 11.31
CA SER A 40 2.01 12.12 11.97
C SER A 40 2.75 10.92 11.39
N GLU A 41 2.07 9.79 11.19
CA GLU A 41 2.68 8.61 10.56
C GLU A 41 3.14 8.90 9.12
N ILE A 42 2.35 9.66 8.36
CA ILE A 42 2.73 10.09 7.01
C ILE A 42 3.98 10.99 7.04
N ALA A 43 4.06 11.94 7.98
CA ALA A 43 5.22 12.82 8.14
C ALA A 43 6.48 12.01 8.55
N GLU A 44 6.33 11.03 9.43
CA GLU A 44 7.42 10.12 9.82
C GLU A 44 7.93 9.29 8.63
N LEU A 45 7.02 8.72 7.84
CA LEU A 45 7.38 7.98 6.62
C LEU A 45 8.08 8.87 5.59
N ALA A 46 7.63 10.12 5.44
CA ALA A 46 8.25 11.09 4.56
C ALA A 46 9.66 11.50 5.04
N GLY A 47 9.81 11.80 6.33
CA GLY A 47 11.10 12.14 6.95
C GLY A 47 12.11 10.99 6.87
N ALA A 48 11.64 9.74 6.90
CA ALA A 48 12.45 8.55 6.67
C ALA A 48 12.76 8.27 5.19
N GLY A 49 12.27 9.09 4.25
CA GLY A 49 12.47 8.91 2.81
C GLY A 49 11.72 7.72 2.21
N ARG A 50 10.67 7.22 2.90
CA ARG A 50 9.95 5.98 2.56
C ARG A 50 8.62 6.23 1.85
N LEU A 51 8.19 7.49 1.74
CA LEU A 51 6.91 7.86 1.14
C LEU A 51 7.09 8.66 -0.16
N PHE A 52 6.37 8.24 -1.19
CA PHE A 52 6.37 8.89 -2.49
C PHE A 52 4.96 9.26 -2.91
N VAL A 53 4.83 10.41 -3.59
CA VAL A 53 3.54 10.94 -4.05
C VAL A 53 3.48 11.08 -5.56
N ALA A 54 2.28 10.88 -6.10
CA ALA A 54 1.91 11.20 -7.47
C ALA A 54 1.12 12.51 -7.48
N SER A 55 1.43 13.39 -8.44
CA SER A 55 0.76 14.69 -8.57
C SER A 55 0.29 14.92 -10.00
N LEU A 56 -0.84 15.58 -10.16
CA LEU A 56 -1.33 16.17 -11.40
C LEU A 56 -1.42 17.68 -11.20
N GLY A 57 -0.49 18.43 -11.81
CA GLY A 57 -0.24 19.82 -11.43
C GLY A 57 0.13 19.90 -9.95
N ASP A 58 -0.55 20.77 -9.20
CA ASP A 58 -0.32 20.98 -7.77
C ASP A 58 -1.13 20.02 -6.87
N ARG A 59 -2.00 19.19 -7.45
CA ARG A 59 -2.84 18.25 -6.70
C ARG A 59 -2.13 16.91 -6.51
N ILE A 60 -2.01 16.44 -5.27
CA ILE A 60 -1.61 15.06 -4.96
C ILE A 60 -2.78 14.13 -5.26
N VAL A 61 -2.52 13.08 -6.05
CA VAL A 61 -3.53 12.13 -6.54
C VAL A 61 -3.17 10.67 -6.24
N GLY A 62 -2.13 10.44 -5.45
CA GLY A 62 -1.74 9.09 -5.04
C GLY A 62 -0.47 9.06 -4.23
N CYS A 63 -0.25 7.95 -3.54
CA CYS A 63 0.96 7.69 -2.78
C CYS A 63 1.34 6.22 -2.78
N VAL A 64 2.60 5.95 -2.46
CA VAL A 64 3.12 4.62 -2.18
C VAL A 64 4.22 4.71 -1.12
N LYS A 65 4.18 3.83 -0.13
CA LYS A 65 5.27 3.59 0.81
C LYS A 65 6.21 2.54 0.21
N VAL A 66 7.52 2.75 0.26
CA VAL A 66 8.54 1.78 -0.14
C VAL A 66 9.58 1.65 0.96
N VAL A 67 9.90 0.42 1.35
CA VAL A 67 10.90 0.10 2.39
C VAL A 67 11.80 -1.04 1.91
N GLN A 68 13.08 -1.04 2.31
CA GLN A 68 13.93 -2.23 2.19
C GLN A 68 13.72 -3.10 3.43
N LEU A 69 13.35 -4.37 3.21
CA LEU A 69 13.22 -5.36 4.28
C LEU A 69 14.59 -5.98 4.60
N ASP A 70 15.38 -6.23 3.55
CA ASP A 70 16.77 -6.67 3.64
C ASP A 70 17.58 -6.21 2.42
N ALA A 71 18.78 -6.77 2.23
CA ALA A 71 19.68 -6.41 1.12
C ALA A 71 19.13 -6.74 -0.28
N ARG A 72 18.17 -7.66 -0.39
CA ARG A 72 17.63 -8.18 -1.66
C ARG A 72 16.14 -7.91 -1.82
N VAL A 73 15.40 -7.72 -0.74
CA VAL A 73 13.94 -7.56 -0.76
C VAL A 73 13.56 -6.14 -0.35
N ALA A 74 12.82 -5.47 -1.23
CA ALA A 74 12.05 -4.29 -0.88
C ALA A 74 10.57 -4.63 -0.84
N GLU A 75 9.80 -3.88 -0.06
CA GLU A 75 8.36 -3.95 -0.01
C GLU A 75 7.76 -2.61 -0.38
N PHE A 76 6.67 -2.63 -1.15
CA PHE A 76 5.76 -1.50 -1.20
C PHE A 76 4.45 -1.80 -0.47
N GLY A 77 3.87 -0.74 0.10
CA GLY A 77 2.59 -0.76 0.78
C GLY A 77 1.98 0.63 0.80
N MET A 78 0.89 0.81 1.57
CA MET A 78 0.17 2.09 1.65
C MET A 78 -0.07 2.69 0.25
N LEU A 79 -0.47 1.82 -0.68
CA LEU A 79 -0.72 2.18 -2.06
C LEU A 79 -2.13 2.77 -2.14
N ALA A 80 -2.22 4.06 -2.44
CA ALA A 80 -3.49 4.76 -2.64
C ALA A 80 -3.43 5.57 -3.93
N ALA A 81 -4.51 5.54 -4.69
CA ALA A 81 -4.70 6.38 -5.87
C ALA A 81 -6.09 7.01 -5.80
N ASP A 82 -6.16 8.29 -6.10
CA ASP A 82 -7.38 9.08 -6.01
C ASP A 82 -8.44 8.54 -6.99
N PRO A 83 -9.63 8.15 -6.48
CA PRO A 83 -10.69 7.58 -7.31
C PRO A 83 -11.29 8.57 -8.31
N GLU A 84 -11.14 9.89 -8.10
CA GLU A 84 -11.65 10.90 -9.04
C GLU A 84 -10.85 10.93 -10.36
N VAL A 85 -9.63 10.41 -10.35
CA VAL A 85 -8.76 10.30 -11.54
C VAL A 85 -8.63 8.86 -12.04
N ARG A 86 -9.67 8.04 -11.81
CA ARG A 86 -9.78 6.66 -12.32
C ARG A 86 -9.52 6.60 -13.83
N GLY A 87 -8.86 5.53 -14.27
CA GLY A 87 -8.52 5.32 -15.68
C GLY A 87 -7.24 6.04 -16.15
N ALA A 88 -6.67 6.95 -15.36
CA ALA A 88 -5.40 7.62 -15.69
C ALA A 88 -4.14 6.77 -15.44
N GLY A 89 -4.30 5.53 -14.96
CA GLY A 89 -3.18 4.61 -14.74
C GLY A 89 -2.30 4.92 -13.52
N ILE A 90 -2.73 5.79 -12.59
CA ILE A 90 -1.95 6.23 -11.42
C ILE A 90 -1.47 5.06 -10.57
N GLY A 91 -2.35 4.11 -10.20
CA GLY A 91 -1.95 2.94 -9.39
C GLY A 91 -0.85 2.12 -10.06
N ARG A 92 -0.95 1.88 -11.37
CA ARG A 92 0.09 1.16 -12.13
C ARG A 92 1.38 1.96 -12.21
N ALA A 93 1.29 3.28 -12.34
CA ALA A 93 2.46 4.16 -12.38
C ALA A 93 3.18 4.20 -11.02
N LEU A 94 2.44 4.19 -9.90
CA LEU A 94 3.00 4.09 -8.55
C LEU A 94 3.73 2.76 -8.32
N VAL A 95 3.13 1.63 -8.70
CA VAL A 95 3.78 0.31 -8.59
C VAL A 95 5.07 0.26 -9.42
N ARG A 96 5.02 0.71 -10.69
CA ARG A 96 6.22 0.78 -11.54
C ARG A 96 7.31 1.67 -10.97
N PHE A 97 6.92 2.80 -10.35
CA PHE A 97 7.87 3.67 -9.68
C PHE A 97 8.51 2.98 -8.48
N ALA A 98 7.73 2.29 -7.65
CA ALA A 98 8.23 1.55 -6.50
C ALA A 98 9.23 0.46 -6.91
N GLU A 99 8.89 -0.33 -7.94
CA GLU A 99 9.76 -1.35 -8.53
C GLU A 99 11.10 -0.74 -9.01
N ALA A 100 11.05 0.33 -9.81
CA ALA A 100 12.24 1.00 -10.31
C ALA A 100 13.06 1.68 -9.20
N HIS A 101 12.41 2.16 -8.14
CA HIS A 101 13.10 2.71 -6.98
C HIS A 101 13.86 1.63 -6.21
N ALA A 102 13.21 0.50 -5.90
CA ALA A 102 13.84 -0.61 -5.21
C ALA A 102 15.00 -1.24 -6.01
N ALA A 103 14.84 -1.41 -7.32
CA ALA A 103 15.90 -1.91 -8.19
C ALA A 103 17.14 -0.99 -8.17
N ARG A 104 16.94 0.34 -8.16
CA ARG A 104 18.05 1.31 -8.02
C ARG A 104 18.77 1.23 -6.67
N LEU A 105 18.07 0.77 -5.63
CA LEU A 105 18.65 0.53 -4.30
C LEU A 105 19.28 -0.87 -4.18
N GLY A 106 19.35 -1.64 -5.26
CA GLY A 106 19.97 -2.97 -5.31
C GLY A 106 19.05 -4.12 -4.92
N SER A 107 17.74 -3.87 -4.76
CA SER A 107 16.79 -4.95 -4.44
C SER A 107 16.53 -5.80 -5.67
N GLU A 108 16.50 -7.11 -5.50
CA GLU A 108 16.20 -8.11 -6.52
C GLU A 108 14.73 -8.55 -6.52
N ILE A 109 14.02 -8.30 -5.41
CA ILE A 109 12.63 -8.71 -5.21
C ILE A 109 11.82 -7.52 -4.71
N MET A 110 10.65 -7.32 -5.32
CA MET A 110 9.60 -6.49 -4.77
C MET A 110 8.52 -7.36 -4.12
N GLN A 111 8.24 -7.08 -2.85
CA GLN A 111 7.18 -7.66 -2.05
C GLN A 111 6.00 -6.69 -1.94
N LEU A 112 4.80 -7.25 -1.82
CA LEU A 112 3.64 -6.55 -1.27
C LEU A 112 2.81 -7.54 -0.45
N GLU A 113 1.99 -6.99 0.43
CA GLU A 113 1.09 -7.79 1.25
C GLU A 113 -0.35 -7.30 1.11
N VAL A 114 -1.29 -8.25 1.11
CA VAL A 114 -2.72 -7.99 1.05
C VAL A 114 -3.40 -8.69 2.22
N ILE A 115 -3.95 -7.89 3.14
CA ILE A 115 -4.91 -8.38 4.13
C ILE A 115 -6.24 -8.61 3.43
N GLN A 116 -6.87 -9.77 3.64
CA GLN A 116 -8.16 -10.13 3.07
C GLN A 116 -9.02 -10.89 4.09
N PRO A 117 -10.35 -10.67 4.12
CA PRO A 117 -11.24 -11.39 5.02
C PRO A 117 -11.30 -12.89 4.66
N ARG A 118 -11.43 -13.76 5.67
CA ARG A 118 -11.58 -15.21 5.50
C ARG A 118 -13.01 -15.60 5.14
N ASP A 119 -13.98 -14.94 5.78
CA ASP A 119 -15.37 -15.41 5.80
C ASP A 119 -16.22 -14.85 4.63
N PHE A 120 -15.68 -13.91 3.85
CA PHE A 120 -16.37 -13.35 2.69
C PHE A 120 -15.37 -12.83 1.64
N GLU A 121 -15.84 -12.66 0.41
CA GLU A 121 -15.05 -12.01 -0.64
C GLU A 121 -15.29 -10.50 -0.64
N HIS A 122 -14.24 -9.72 -0.42
CA HIS A 122 -14.32 -8.27 -0.58
C HIS A 122 -13.97 -7.86 -2.03
N PRO A 123 -14.80 -7.07 -2.75
CA PRO A 123 -14.59 -6.75 -4.16
C PRO A 123 -13.21 -6.19 -4.50
N SER A 124 -12.67 -5.33 -3.63
CA SER A 124 -11.31 -4.78 -3.79
C SER A 124 -10.25 -5.88 -3.73
N LYS A 125 -10.40 -6.88 -2.85
CA LYS A 125 -9.42 -7.96 -2.68
C LYS A 125 -9.48 -8.94 -3.86
N VAL A 126 -10.69 -9.22 -4.38
CA VAL A 126 -10.88 -9.96 -5.64
C VAL A 126 -10.24 -9.21 -6.83
N PHE A 127 -10.37 -7.89 -6.89
CA PHE A 127 -9.68 -7.10 -7.92
C PHE A 127 -8.15 -7.21 -7.78
N LEU A 128 -7.61 -7.04 -6.58
CA LEU A 128 -6.16 -7.08 -6.32
C LEU A 128 -5.56 -8.46 -6.63
N SER A 129 -6.25 -9.55 -6.31
CA SER A 129 -5.79 -10.92 -6.60
C SER A 129 -5.67 -11.20 -8.09
N GLN A 130 -6.34 -10.44 -8.96
CA GLN A 130 -6.17 -10.51 -10.41
C GLN A 130 -5.24 -9.42 -10.96
N TRP A 131 -5.13 -8.28 -10.28
CA TRP A 131 -4.35 -7.14 -10.73
C TRP A 131 -2.85 -7.36 -10.55
N TYR A 132 -2.44 -7.90 -9.39
CA TYR A 132 -1.04 -8.15 -9.08
C TYR A 132 -0.41 -9.23 -9.97
N PRO A 133 -1.05 -10.39 -10.25
CA PRO A 133 -0.52 -11.36 -11.21
C PRO A 133 -0.32 -10.80 -12.62
N ARG A 134 -1.22 -9.94 -13.10
CA ARG A 134 -1.05 -9.24 -14.40
C ARG A 134 0.14 -8.26 -14.41
N MET A 135 0.70 -7.94 -13.25
CA MET A 135 1.91 -7.12 -13.10
C MET A 135 3.17 -7.96 -12.84
N GLY A 136 3.04 -9.30 -12.80
CA GLY A 136 4.14 -10.24 -12.56
C GLY A 136 4.38 -10.57 -11.08
N TYR A 137 3.41 -10.29 -10.20
CA TYR A 137 3.48 -10.69 -8.80
C TYR A 137 2.85 -12.07 -8.59
N GLU A 138 3.53 -12.93 -7.87
CA GLU A 138 3.08 -14.27 -7.55
C GLU A 138 2.89 -14.40 -6.03
N PRO A 139 1.80 -15.03 -5.56
CA PRO A 139 1.63 -15.29 -4.13
C PRO A 139 2.67 -16.33 -3.68
N VAL A 140 3.41 -16.01 -2.62
CA VAL A 140 4.49 -16.88 -2.10
C VAL A 140 4.21 -17.39 -0.70
N ARG A 141 3.32 -16.73 0.04
CA ARG A 141 2.97 -17.08 1.42
C ARG A 141 1.59 -16.54 1.76
N THR A 142 0.82 -17.34 2.50
CA THR A 142 -0.43 -16.90 3.14
C THR A 142 -0.39 -17.37 4.58
N ASP A 143 -0.54 -16.45 5.52
CA ASP A 143 -0.60 -16.72 6.95
C ASP A 143 -1.63 -15.81 7.61
N GLY A 144 -2.02 -16.15 8.83
CA GLY A 144 -2.88 -15.29 9.64
C GLY A 144 -2.14 -14.10 10.26
N PRO A 145 -2.85 -12.99 10.54
CA PRO A 145 -2.30 -11.84 11.27
C PRO A 145 -1.75 -12.24 12.64
N GLU A 146 -2.29 -13.28 13.29
CA GLU A 146 -1.77 -13.82 14.54
C GLU A 146 -0.31 -14.28 14.49
N VAL A 147 0.21 -14.59 13.30
CA VAL A 147 1.62 -14.95 13.08
C VAL A 147 2.44 -13.75 12.61
N MET A 148 1.90 -12.97 11.66
CA MET A 148 2.67 -11.92 10.98
C MET A 148 2.54 -10.54 11.62
N TYR A 149 1.35 -10.20 12.13
CA TYR A 149 1.00 -8.91 12.73
C TYR A 149 0.08 -9.07 13.94
N PRO A 150 0.54 -9.69 15.06
CA PRO A 150 -0.30 -9.95 16.22
C PRO A 150 -0.99 -8.69 16.77
N GLU A 151 -0.38 -7.53 16.59
CA GLU A 151 -0.90 -6.22 16.98
C GLU A 151 -2.12 -5.76 16.16
N LEU A 152 -2.31 -6.28 14.93
CA LEU A 152 -3.48 -5.97 14.11
C LEU A 152 -4.70 -6.81 14.50
N VAL A 153 -4.50 -7.99 15.09
CA VAL A 153 -5.59 -8.91 15.48
C VAL A 153 -6.69 -8.23 16.30
N PRO A 154 -6.40 -7.46 17.38
CA PRO A 154 -7.47 -6.80 18.15
C PRO A 154 -8.15 -5.64 17.41
N LEU A 155 -7.60 -5.20 16.28
CA LEU A 155 -8.12 -4.08 15.48
C LEU A 155 -9.00 -4.55 14.33
N LEU A 156 -9.00 -5.83 13.99
CA LEU A 156 -9.80 -6.39 12.90
C LEU A 156 -11.23 -6.67 13.37
N ALA A 157 -12.22 -6.30 12.54
CA ALA A 157 -13.63 -6.60 12.81
C ALA A 157 -14.01 -8.04 12.45
N VAL A 158 -13.19 -8.71 11.63
CA VAL A 158 -13.42 -10.06 11.11
C VAL A 158 -12.10 -10.83 11.02
N PRO A 159 -12.14 -12.19 11.02
CA PRO A 159 -10.97 -12.99 10.73
C PRO A 159 -10.41 -12.69 9.33
N CYS A 160 -9.09 -12.49 9.25
CA CYS A 160 -8.39 -12.18 8.00
C CYS A 160 -7.20 -13.12 7.80
N ASP A 161 -6.78 -13.25 6.55
CA ASP A 161 -5.46 -13.73 6.17
C ASP A 161 -4.65 -12.59 5.56
N VAL A 162 -3.33 -12.77 5.55
CA VAL A 162 -2.40 -11.88 4.88
C VAL A 162 -1.66 -12.67 3.82
N VAL A 163 -1.82 -12.26 2.57
CA VAL A 163 -1.19 -12.87 1.40
C VAL A 163 0.01 -12.03 1.00
N VAL A 164 1.19 -12.65 1.02
CA VAL A 164 2.45 -12.05 0.56
C VAL A 164 2.67 -12.41 -0.90
N TYR A 165 2.93 -11.40 -1.73
CA TYR A 165 3.29 -11.59 -3.13
C TYR A 165 4.71 -11.10 -3.39
N HIS A 166 5.44 -11.80 -4.25
CA HIS A 166 6.75 -11.41 -4.73
C HIS A 166 6.76 -11.20 -6.24
N LYS A 167 7.63 -10.30 -6.69
CA LYS A 167 8.03 -10.14 -8.09
C LYS A 167 9.55 -9.95 -8.14
N ARG A 168 10.21 -10.68 -9.05
CA ARG A 168 11.63 -10.43 -9.33
C ARG A 168 11.81 -9.12 -10.12
N LEU A 169 12.75 -8.30 -9.68
CA LEU A 169 13.21 -7.09 -10.34
C LEU A 169 14.40 -7.48 -11.22
N GLY A 170 14.15 -7.63 -12.52
CA GLY A 170 15.14 -8.00 -13.54
C GLY A 170 15.72 -6.79 -14.24
#